data_AF-A0A4Q3E4S1-F1
#
_entry.id   AF-A0A4Q3E4S1-F1
#
_cell.length_a   1.000
_cell.length_b   1.000
_cell.length_c   1.000
_cell.angle_alpha   90.00
_cell.angle_beta   90.00
_cell.angle_gamma   90.00
#
_symmetry.space_group_name_H-M   'P 1'
#
loop_
_entity.id
_entity.type
_entity.pdbx_description
1 polymer ?
#
loop_
_entity_poly.entity_id
_entity_poly.type
_entity_poly.pdbx_seq_one_letter_code
_entity_poly.pdbx_strand_id
1 'polypeptide(L)'
;GSLRVAQKVNGEWQVNQWLKKAVLLSFRINDNVPVDGGAGLQYFDKVATKFAGWTEQQFQDSGVRVVPPATARKGSFIARNVVLMPSYVNIGAYVDEGSMVDTWATVGSCAQIGKNVHLSGGVGIGGVLEPLQANPTIIEDNCFIGARSEIVEGVIVGEGSVISMGVYIGQSTKILNRATGEVTYGYIPPYSVVVSGSIPSADGSHSLYCAVIVKTVDEKTRSKTGLNELLRID
;
A
#
# COMPACT_ATOMS: atom_id res chain seq x y z
N GLY A 1 12.32 -11.13 -0.13
CA GLY A 1 11.38 -11.71 0.84
C GLY A 1 12.08 -12.24 2.07
N SER A 2 13.33 -12.71 1.99
CA SER A 2 14.08 -13.20 3.16
C SER A 2 14.32 -12.16 4.25
N LEU A 3 14.35 -10.88 3.88
CA LEU A 3 14.35 -9.72 4.77
C LEU A 3 13.26 -8.74 4.32
N ARG A 4 12.74 -7.95 5.26
CA ARG A 4 11.71 -6.93 5.03
C ARG A 4 11.95 -5.68 5.87
N VAL A 5 11.62 -4.50 5.32
CA VAL A 5 11.95 -3.21 5.95
C VAL A 5 11.22 -3.00 7.27
N ALA A 6 9.98 -3.47 7.39
CA ALA A 6 9.27 -3.53 8.65
C ALA A 6 8.56 -4.88 8.78
N GLN A 7 8.39 -5.34 10.02
CA GLN A 7 7.72 -6.61 10.35
C GLN A 7 6.97 -6.49 11.68
N LYS A 8 5.92 -7.30 11.87
CA LYS A 8 5.28 -7.44 13.18
C LYS A 8 6.18 -8.24 14.12
N VAL A 9 6.44 -7.71 15.31
CA VAL A 9 7.10 -8.37 16.43
C VAL A 9 6.21 -8.13 17.65
N ASN A 10 5.72 -9.21 18.28
CA ASN A 10 4.76 -9.12 19.40
C ASN A 10 3.50 -8.29 19.10
N GLY A 11 3.01 -8.37 17.85
CA GLY A 11 1.82 -7.63 17.41
C GLY A 11 2.08 -6.20 16.92
N GLU A 12 3.28 -5.67 17.14
CA GLU A 12 3.63 -4.29 16.77
C GLU A 12 4.57 -4.23 15.56
N TRP A 13 4.37 -3.24 14.70
CA TRP A 13 5.26 -3.02 13.57
C TRP A 13 6.57 -2.38 14.00
N GLN A 14 7.67 -3.10 13.74
CA GLN A 14 9.03 -2.64 13.99
C GLN A 14 9.80 -2.46 12.70
N VAL A 15 10.48 -1.33 12.57
CA VAL A 15 11.31 -0.98 11.41
C VAL A 15 12.75 -1.48 11.58
N ASN A 16 13.23 -2.21 10.57
CA ASN A 16 14.63 -2.59 10.41
C ASN A 16 15.39 -1.42 9.76
N GLN A 17 15.77 -0.40 10.54
CA GLN A 17 16.37 0.83 10.01
C GLN A 17 17.62 0.58 9.14
N TRP A 18 18.39 -0.46 9.44
CA TRP A 18 19.59 -0.81 8.68
C TRP A 18 19.27 -1.22 7.23
N LEU A 19 18.08 -1.76 6.96
CA LEU A 19 17.63 -2.05 5.59
C LEU A 19 17.33 -0.77 4.81
N LYS A 20 16.75 0.25 5.46
CA LYS A 20 16.59 1.58 4.85
C LYS A 20 17.96 2.20 4.51
N LYS A 21 18.93 2.08 5.43
CA LYS A 21 20.33 2.49 5.17
C LYS A 21 20.94 1.75 3.99
N ALA A 22 20.71 0.44 3.86
CA ALA A 22 21.20 -0.35 2.72
C ALA A 22 20.60 0.14 1.39
N VAL A 23 19.30 0.48 1.37
CA VAL A 23 18.66 1.09 0.19
C VAL A 23 19.30 2.45 -0.14
N LEU A 24 19.50 3.32 0.85
CA LEU A 24 20.15 4.63 0.63
C LEU A 24 21.59 4.49 0.12
N LEU A 25 22.36 3.55 0.69
CA LEU A 25 23.72 3.24 0.23
C LEU A 25 23.71 2.73 -1.22
N SER A 26 22.70 1.93 -1.62
CA SER A 26 22.56 1.47 -2.99
C SER A 26 22.45 2.62 -3.99
N PHE A 27 21.79 3.74 -3.63
CA PHE A 27 21.71 4.91 -4.50
C PHE A 27 23.04 5.66 -4.62
N ARG A 28 23.86 5.60 -3.56
CA ARG A 28 25.18 6.24 -3.51
C ARG A 28 26.23 5.49 -4.32
N ILE A 29 26.18 4.15 -4.32
CA ILE A 29 27.20 3.32 -4.98
C ILE A 29 26.89 2.97 -6.44
N ASN A 30 25.76 3.44 -6.98
CA ASN A 30 25.38 3.22 -8.38
C ASN A 30 25.20 4.56 -9.09
N ASP A 31 25.78 4.68 -10.28
CA ASP A 31 25.54 5.80 -11.19
C ASP A 31 24.30 5.56 -12.05
N ASN A 32 23.73 6.64 -12.58
CA ASN A 32 22.68 6.51 -13.57
C ASN A 32 23.27 5.99 -14.87
N VAL A 33 22.56 5.06 -15.49
CA VAL A 33 22.93 4.50 -16.79
C VAL A 33 21.75 4.58 -17.75
N PRO A 34 21.97 4.67 -19.07
CA PRO A 34 20.90 4.48 -20.03
C PRO A 34 20.25 3.11 -19.85
N VAL A 35 18.93 3.08 -19.82
CA VAL A 35 18.13 1.85 -19.75
C VAL A 35 17.20 1.83 -20.96
N ASP A 36 17.37 0.82 -21.80
CA ASP A 36 16.49 0.57 -22.94
C ASP A 36 15.16 -0.02 -22.46
N GLY A 37 14.03 0.58 -22.83
CA GLY A 37 12.71 0.00 -22.58
C GLY A 37 11.97 -0.46 -23.82
N GLY A 38 12.67 -0.58 -24.95
CA GLY A 38 12.11 -1.04 -26.21
C GLY A 38 11.33 0.04 -26.95
N ALA A 39 11.03 -0.24 -28.23
CA ALA A 39 10.28 0.66 -29.12
C ALA A 39 10.84 2.11 -29.21
N GLY A 40 12.16 2.28 -29.05
CA GLY A 40 12.82 3.58 -29.08
C GLY A 40 12.72 4.39 -27.79
N LEU A 41 12.15 3.83 -26.71
CA LEU A 41 12.12 4.45 -25.39
C LEU A 41 13.46 4.27 -24.69
N GLN A 42 14.05 5.39 -24.24
CA GLN A 42 15.22 5.39 -23.38
C GLN A 42 14.89 6.01 -22.03
N TYR A 43 15.41 5.39 -20.99
CA TYR A 43 15.37 5.89 -19.61
C TYR A 43 16.80 6.14 -19.12
N PHE A 44 16.94 6.85 -18.01
CA PHE A 44 18.23 7.13 -17.39
C PHE A 44 18.07 7.06 -15.86
N ASP A 45 18.43 5.92 -15.28
CA ASP A 45 18.25 5.63 -13.85
C ASP A 45 19.36 4.70 -13.35
N LYS A 46 19.53 4.65 -12.04
CA LYS A 46 20.51 3.81 -11.34
C LYS A 46 19.91 2.57 -10.67
N VAL A 47 18.59 2.46 -10.65
CA VAL A 47 17.88 1.33 -10.03
C VAL A 47 17.30 0.41 -11.10
N ALA A 48 17.91 -0.75 -11.28
CA ALA A 48 17.39 -1.77 -12.20
C ALA A 48 15.96 -2.20 -11.84
N THR A 49 15.21 -2.66 -12.85
CA THR A 49 13.91 -3.31 -12.61
C THR A 49 14.13 -4.69 -11.98
N LYS A 50 13.14 -5.15 -11.20
CA LYS A 50 13.18 -6.42 -10.45
C LYS A 50 13.36 -7.63 -11.37
N PHE A 51 12.69 -7.58 -12.52
CA PHE A 51 12.57 -8.68 -13.46
C PHE A 51 13.60 -8.60 -14.60
N ALA A 52 14.51 -7.62 -14.59
CA ALA A 52 15.60 -7.54 -15.55
C ALA A 52 16.40 -8.85 -15.53
N GLY A 53 16.50 -9.51 -16.69
CA GLY A 53 17.22 -10.76 -16.86
C GLY A 53 16.54 -12.00 -16.28
N TRP A 54 15.26 -11.93 -15.89
CA TRP A 54 14.53 -13.12 -15.45
C TRP A 54 14.27 -14.09 -16.60
N THR A 55 14.46 -15.38 -16.33
CA THR A 55 14.09 -16.47 -17.25
C THR A 55 12.63 -16.87 -17.06
N GLU A 56 12.08 -17.61 -18.03
CA GLU A 56 10.73 -18.19 -17.93
C GLU A 56 10.58 -19.05 -16.67
N GLN A 57 11.56 -19.91 -16.35
CA GLN A 57 11.51 -20.75 -15.15
C GLN A 57 11.44 -19.91 -13.86
N GLN A 58 12.16 -18.81 -13.78
CA GLN A 58 12.10 -17.92 -12.61
C GLN A 58 10.71 -17.29 -12.43
N PHE A 59 10.03 -16.94 -13.53
CA PHE A 59 8.64 -16.50 -13.47
C PHE A 59 7.72 -17.62 -12.98
N GLN A 60 7.82 -18.81 -13.57
CA GLN A 60 7.00 -19.97 -13.18
C GLN A 60 7.20 -20.33 -11.69
N ASP A 61 8.44 -20.40 -11.23
CA ASP A 61 8.79 -20.73 -9.84
C ASP A 61 8.25 -19.69 -8.85
N SER A 62 8.31 -18.41 -9.22
CA SER A 62 7.81 -17.32 -8.39
C SER A 62 6.28 -17.31 -8.25
N GLY A 63 5.56 -17.78 -9.27
CA GLY A 63 4.09 -17.75 -9.33
C GLY A 63 3.48 -16.33 -9.36
N VAL A 64 4.27 -15.31 -9.72
CA VAL A 64 3.78 -13.93 -9.88
C VAL A 64 3.25 -13.72 -11.30
N ARG A 65 2.18 -12.93 -11.44
CA ARG A 65 1.71 -12.43 -12.74
C ARG A 65 2.09 -10.96 -12.89
N VAL A 66 2.86 -10.64 -13.92
CA VAL A 66 3.30 -9.27 -14.24
C VAL A 66 2.69 -8.87 -15.58
N VAL A 67 1.60 -8.12 -15.54
CA VAL A 67 0.86 -7.69 -16.73
C VAL A 67 1.53 -6.47 -17.34
N PRO A 68 1.90 -6.46 -18.63
CA PRO A 68 2.52 -5.28 -19.25
C PRO A 68 1.60 -4.05 -19.18
N PRO A 69 2.10 -2.84 -18.86
CA PRO A 69 3.49 -2.46 -18.55
C PRO A 69 3.85 -2.39 -17.03
N ALA A 70 3.36 -3.31 -16.19
CA ALA A 70 3.69 -3.33 -14.76
C ALA A 70 5.20 -3.33 -14.50
N THR A 71 5.64 -2.48 -13.57
CA THR A 71 7.07 -2.30 -13.27
C THR A 71 7.31 -2.39 -11.76
N ALA A 72 8.26 -3.23 -11.37
CA ALA A 72 8.77 -3.28 -10.00
C ALA A 72 10.27 -2.98 -10.00
N ARG A 73 10.76 -2.20 -9.03
CA ARG A 73 12.20 -1.95 -8.85
C ARG A 73 12.88 -3.11 -8.15
N LYS A 74 14.14 -3.39 -8.51
CA LYS A 74 14.99 -4.36 -7.80
C LYS A 74 15.10 -3.94 -6.32
N GLY A 75 15.03 -4.91 -5.43
CA GLY A 75 14.94 -4.69 -3.99
C GLY A 75 13.50 -4.64 -3.44
N SER A 76 12.47 -4.72 -4.29
CA SER A 76 11.10 -5.06 -3.88
C SER A 76 10.88 -6.57 -3.82
N PHE A 77 9.98 -7.01 -2.96
CA PHE A 77 9.50 -8.39 -2.89
C PHE A 77 8.05 -8.48 -3.34
N ILE A 78 7.78 -9.45 -4.20
CA ILE A 78 6.46 -9.79 -4.72
C ILE A 78 6.29 -11.28 -4.47
N ALA A 79 5.28 -11.65 -3.68
CA ALA A 79 5.03 -13.03 -3.29
C ALA A 79 4.30 -13.83 -4.38
N ARG A 80 4.12 -15.13 -4.12
CA ARG A 80 3.36 -16.05 -4.98
C ARG A 80 1.91 -15.56 -5.12
N ASN A 81 1.29 -15.87 -6.26
CA ASN A 81 -0.11 -15.56 -6.56
C ASN A 81 -0.46 -14.06 -6.60
N VAL A 82 0.54 -13.16 -6.50
CA VAL A 82 0.32 -11.73 -6.69
C VAL A 82 0.08 -11.42 -8.17
N VAL A 83 -0.88 -10.54 -8.43
CA VAL A 83 -1.13 -9.99 -9.77
C VAL A 83 -0.75 -8.51 -9.77
N LEU A 84 0.27 -8.18 -10.57
CA LEU A 84 0.62 -6.81 -10.90
C LEU A 84 -0.04 -6.46 -12.23
N MET A 85 -1.16 -5.75 -12.17
CA MET A 85 -1.71 -5.03 -13.33
C MET A 85 -0.77 -3.86 -13.70
N PRO A 86 -0.98 -3.10 -14.79
CA PRO A 86 -0.13 -1.94 -15.12
C PRO A 86 0.05 -0.97 -13.95
N SER A 87 1.10 -1.13 -13.17
CA SER A 87 1.27 -0.54 -11.83
C SER A 87 2.76 -0.35 -11.53
N TYR A 88 3.06 0.31 -10.41
CA TYR A 88 4.42 0.55 -9.98
C TYR A 88 4.67 0.06 -8.56
N VAL A 89 5.73 -0.75 -8.37
CA VAL A 89 6.20 -1.18 -7.04
C VAL A 89 7.63 -0.71 -6.82
N ASN A 90 7.84 0.14 -5.82
CA ASN A 90 9.13 0.78 -5.58
C ASN A 90 10.04 -0.08 -4.68
N ILE A 91 11.30 0.31 -4.58
CA ILE A 91 12.36 -0.42 -3.86
C ILE A 91 12.03 -0.59 -2.36
N GLY A 92 12.36 -1.76 -1.80
CA GLY A 92 12.12 -2.08 -0.39
C GLY A 92 10.68 -2.42 -0.05
N ALA A 93 9.72 -2.24 -0.97
CA ALA A 93 8.34 -2.66 -0.77
C ALA A 93 8.23 -4.18 -0.62
N TYR A 94 7.24 -4.62 0.15
CA TYR A 94 6.90 -6.02 0.34
C TYR A 94 5.42 -6.22 0.01
N VAL A 95 5.13 -6.98 -1.04
CA VAL A 95 3.77 -7.35 -1.43
C VAL A 95 3.57 -8.83 -1.19
N ASP A 96 2.77 -9.18 -0.18
CA ASP A 96 2.58 -10.56 0.29
C ASP A 96 1.55 -11.33 -0.55
N GLU A 97 1.43 -12.62 -0.25
CA GLU A 97 0.75 -13.63 -1.07
C GLU A 97 -0.70 -13.27 -1.43
N GLY A 98 -1.09 -13.56 -2.68
CA GLY A 98 -2.47 -13.45 -3.15
C GLY A 98 -2.97 -12.02 -3.35
N SER A 99 -2.14 -11.02 -3.11
CA SER A 99 -2.53 -9.61 -3.26
C SER A 99 -2.68 -9.18 -4.72
N MET A 100 -3.64 -8.28 -4.96
CA MET A 100 -3.92 -7.68 -6.26
C MET A 100 -3.50 -6.22 -6.25
N VAL A 101 -2.63 -5.85 -7.20
CA VAL A 101 -2.20 -4.48 -7.44
C VAL A 101 -2.77 -4.05 -8.78
N ASP A 102 -3.90 -3.35 -8.75
CA ASP A 102 -4.66 -3.01 -9.95
C ASP A 102 -4.02 -1.90 -10.79
N THR A 103 -4.61 -1.69 -11.96
CA THR A 103 -4.16 -0.74 -12.97
C THR A 103 -4.00 0.67 -12.36
N TRP A 104 -2.81 1.22 -12.56
CA TRP A 104 -2.32 2.51 -12.07
C TRP A 104 -2.23 2.63 -10.55
N ALA A 105 -2.28 1.52 -9.83
CA ALA A 105 -1.91 1.53 -8.42
C ALA A 105 -0.40 1.71 -8.26
N THR A 106 0.00 2.29 -7.12
CA THR A 106 1.40 2.49 -6.74
C THR A 106 1.65 1.94 -5.35
N VAL A 107 2.69 1.11 -5.21
CA VAL A 107 3.22 0.65 -3.93
C VAL A 107 4.57 1.32 -3.71
N GLY A 108 4.59 2.33 -2.85
CA GLY A 108 5.75 3.17 -2.59
C GLY A 108 6.90 2.48 -1.86
N SER A 109 8.04 3.16 -1.78
CA SER A 109 9.26 2.59 -1.19
C SER A 109 9.04 2.12 0.23
N CYS A 110 9.54 0.94 0.57
CA CYS A 110 9.42 0.31 1.89
C CYS A 110 7.99 -0.06 2.32
N ALA A 111 6.94 0.23 1.54
CA ALA A 111 5.55 -0.08 1.93
C ALA A 111 5.37 -1.59 2.19
N GLN A 112 4.52 -1.93 3.16
CA GLN A 112 4.22 -3.31 3.53
C GLN A 112 2.76 -3.61 3.20
N ILE A 113 2.54 -4.45 2.20
CA ILE A 113 1.22 -4.92 1.78
C ILE A 113 1.09 -6.36 2.25
N GLY A 114 0.06 -6.62 3.05
CA GLY A 114 -0.29 -7.91 3.61
C GLY A 114 -0.76 -8.91 2.56
N LYS A 115 -1.25 -10.06 3.04
CA LYS A 115 -1.80 -11.14 2.22
C LYS A 115 -3.22 -10.81 1.78
N ASN A 116 -3.61 -11.27 0.60
CA ASN A 116 -4.97 -11.13 0.07
C ASN A 116 -5.48 -9.68 0.10
N VAL A 117 -4.57 -8.70 -0.03
CA VAL A 117 -4.94 -7.29 -0.12
C VAL A 117 -5.35 -6.98 -1.53
N HIS A 118 -6.44 -6.23 -1.69
CA HIS A 118 -6.84 -5.68 -2.99
C HIS A 118 -6.62 -4.18 -3.02
N LEU A 119 -5.57 -3.75 -3.73
CA LEU A 119 -5.35 -2.35 -4.08
C LEU A 119 -6.05 -2.09 -5.41
N SER A 120 -7.19 -1.41 -5.37
CA SER A 120 -8.00 -1.12 -6.56
C SER A 120 -7.31 -0.12 -7.50
N GLY A 121 -7.91 0.08 -8.67
CA GLY A 121 -7.35 0.95 -9.72
C GLY A 121 -7.01 2.37 -9.23
N GLY A 122 -5.78 2.80 -9.48
CA GLY A 122 -5.30 4.12 -9.11
C GLY A 122 -5.10 4.34 -7.62
N VAL A 123 -5.04 3.29 -6.79
CA VAL A 123 -4.69 3.41 -5.37
C VAL A 123 -3.21 3.73 -5.21
N GLY A 124 -2.88 4.76 -4.44
CA GLY A 124 -1.50 5.04 -4.07
C GLY A 124 -1.20 4.70 -2.62
N ILE A 125 -0.16 3.91 -2.41
CA ILE A 125 0.42 3.61 -1.10
C ILE A 125 1.76 4.35 -1.00
N GLY A 126 1.81 5.38 -0.16
CA GLY A 126 2.96 6.28 -0.04
C GLY A 126 4.22 5.55 0.43
N GLY A 127 5.36 5.91 -0.16
CA GLY A 127 6.66 5.39 0.23
C GLY A 127 7.27 6.17 1.40
N VAL A 128 7.99 5.47 2.28
CA VAL A 128 8.70 6.10 3.42
C VAL A 128 10.08 5.50 3.56
N LEU A 129 11.07 6.11 2.89
CA LEU A 129 12.48 5.72 3.04
C LEU A 129 13.16 6.50 4.16
N GLU A 130 12.94 7.81 4.20
CA GLU A 130 13.37 8.70 5.27
C GLU A 130 12.15 9.37 5.91
N PRO A 131 12.19 9.67 7.22
CA PRO A 131 13.30 9.39 8.14
C PRO A 131 13.44 7.90 8.49
N LEU A 132 14.63 7.48 8.93
CA LEU A 132 14.97 6.07 9.09
C LEU A 132 14.11 5.34 10.12
N GLN A 133 13.77 6.02 11.22
CA GLN A 133 12.95 5.52 12.31
C GLN A 133 11.45 5.46 11.99
N ALA A 134 10.99 6.15 10.94
CA ALA A 134 9.58 6.13 10.59
C ALA A 134 9.16 4.74 10.10
N ASN A 135 8.00 4.28 10.55
CA ASN A 135 7.37 3.12 9.95
C ASN A 135 6.99 3.43 8.50
N PRO A 136 7.14 2.46 7.58
CA PRO A 136 6.57 2.59 6.26
C PRO A 136 5.04 2.54 6.32
N THR A 137 4.39 2.96 5.24
CA THR A 137 2.95 2.77 5.09
C THR A 137 2.64 1.27 5.06
N ILE A 138 1.66 0.85 5.85
CA ILE A 138 1.32 -0.55 6.05
C ILE A 138 -0.15 -0.76 5.75
N ILE A 139 -0.43 -1.73 4.90
CA ILE A 139 -1.77 -2.28 4.66
C ILE A 139 -1.73 -3.73 5.13
N GLU A 140 -2.42 -4.04 6.21
CA GLU A 140 -2.43 -5.39 6.78
C GLU A 140 -3.27 -6.37 5.95
N ASP A 141 -3.24 -7.64 6.34
CA ASP A 141 -3.86 -8.73 5.61
C ASP A 141 -5.36 -8.48 5.35
N ASN A 142 -5.88 -9.03 4.25
CA ASN A 142 -7.30 -9.06 3.90
C ASN A 142 -7.97 -7.68 3.71
N CYS A 143 -7.19 -6.60 3.65
CA CYS A 143 -7.69 -5.26 3.39
C CYS A 143 -8.20 -5.11 1.95
N PHE A 144 -9.27 -4.34 1.79
CA PHE A 144 -9.69 -3.82 0.49
C PHE A 144 -9.51 -2.31 0.47
N ILE A 145 -8.77 -1.80 -0.51
CA ILE A 145 -8.57 -0.36 -0.71
C ILE A 145 -9.24 0.02 -2.03
N GLY A 146 -10.32 0.80 -1.94
CA GLY A 146 -11.14 1.22 -3.06
C GLY A 146 -10.41 2.17 -4.01
N ALA A 147 -10.88 2.22 -5.25
CA ALA A 147 -10.22 2.94 -6.33
C ALA A 147 -10.00 4.43 -5.98
N ARG A 148 -8.87 4.98 -6.45
CA ARG A 148 -8.47 6.38 -6.25
C ARG A 148 -8.30 6.81 -4.78
N SER A 149 -8.17 5.87 -3.87
CA SER A 149 -7.79 6.14 -2.49
C SER A 149 -6.27 6.25 -2.36
N GLU A 150 -5.81 7.00 -1.36
CA GLU A 150 -4.39 7.24 -1.13
C GLU A 150 -4.08 7.07 0.36
N ILE A 151 -3.13 6.21 0.71
CA ILE A 151 -2.70 5.97 2.09
C ILE A 151 -1.20 6.27 2.18
N VAL A 152 -0.77 7.21 3.01
CA VAL A 152 0.59 7.76 2.95
C VAL A 152 1.23 7.96 4.33
N GLU A 153 2.49 8.39 4.34
CA GLU A 153 3.18 8.92 5.52
C GLU A 153 3.27 7.94 6.71
N GLY A 154 3.33 6.63 6.44
CA GLY A 154 3.46 5.63 7.51
C GLY A 154 2.14 5.29 8.20
N VAL A 155 1.01 5.68 7.62
CA VAL A 155 -0.31 5.24 8.08
C VAL A 155 -0.39 3.71 8.06
N ILE A 156 -1.03 3.16 9.08
CA ILE A 156 -1.28 1.72 9.20
C ILE A 156 -2.78 1.47 9.05
N VAL A 157 -3.15 0.62 8.08
CA VAL A 157 -4.52 0.12 7.93
C VAL A 157 -4.59 -1.29 8.49
N GLY A 158 -5.31 -1.44 9.61
CA GLY A 158 -5.45 -2.70 10.32
C GLY A 158 -6.19 -3.76 9.52
N GLU A 159 -5.90 -5.02 9.84
CA GLU A 159 -6.37 -6.21 9.12
C GLU A 159 -7.87 -6.19 8.80
N GLY A 160 -8.22 -6.67 7.60
CA GLY A 160 -9.61 -6.89 7.17
C GLY A 160 -10.41 -5.62 6.89
N SER A 161 -9.80 -4.44 7.04
CA SER A 161 -10.47 -3.16 6.80
C SER A 161 -10.89 -2.97 5.34
N VAL A 162 -11.98 -2.24 5.14
CA VAL A 162 -12.52 -1.90 3.82
C VAL A 162 -12.55 -0.39 3.70
N ILE A 163 -11.64 0.13 2.89
CA ILE A 163 -11.56 1.55 2.55
C ILE A 163 -12.31 1.73 1.23
N SER A 164 -13.30 2.63 1.20
CA SER A 164 -14.06 2.95 -0.01
C SER A 164 -13.21 3.69 -1.05
N MET A 165 -13.82 4.11 -2.15
CA MET A 165 -13.18 4.97 -3.16
C MET A 165 -12.94 6.39 -2.62
N GLY A 166 -11.88 7.04 -3.10
CA GLY A 166 -11.61 8.46 -2.81
C GLY A 166 -11.32 8.77 -1.34
N VAL A 167 -10.75 7.81 -0.61
CA VAL A 167 -10.36 8.00 0.79
C VAL A 167 -8.86 8.31 0.86
N TYR A 168 -8.50 9.44 1.44
CA TYR A 168 -7.14 9.99 1.47
C TYR A 168 -6.68 10.08 2.92
N ILE A 169 -5.73 9.23 3.33
CA ILE A 169 -5.28 9.14 4.72
C ILE A 169 -3.77 9.35 4.77
N GLY A 170 -3.36 10.51 5.28
CA GLY A 170 -2.01 10.79 5.76
C GLY A 170 -2.00 11.00 7.28
N GLN A 171 -0.86 11.43 7.83
CA GLN A 171 -0.71 11.68 9.26
C GLN A 171 -1.54 12.89 9.74
N SER A 172 -1.89 13.81 8.84
CA SER A 172 -2.73 14.97 9.13
C SER A 172 -4.23 14.74 8.88
N THR A 173 -4.61 13.61 8.29
CA THR A 173 -6.02 13.31 8.01
C THR A 173 -6.75 12.96 9.30
N LYS A 174 -7.81 13.70 9.61
CA LYS A 174 -8.77 13.35 10.66
C LYS A 174 -9.50 12.05 10.30
N ILE A 175 -9.49 11.09 11.21
CA ILE A 175 -10.25 9.83 11.10
C ILE A 175 -11.36 9.89 12.15
N LEU A 176 -12.58 10.19 11.72
CA LEU A 176 -13.77 10.29 12.57
C LEU A 176 -14.43 8.92 12.72
N ASN A 177 -14.61 8.43 13.94
CA ASN A 177 -15.50 7.32 14.21
C ASN A 177 -16.93 7.83 14.36
N ARG A 178 -17.82 7.49 13.42
CA ARG A 178 -19.23 7.96 13.43
C ARG A 178 -19.98 7.51 14.68
N ALA A 179 -19.68 6.32 15.21
CA ALA A 179 -20.41 5.76 16.34
C ALA A 179 -20.04 6.42 17.68
N THR A 180 -18.78 6.83 17.85
CA THR A 180 -18.28 7.40 19.11
C THR A 180 -18.08 8.92 19.04
N GLY A 181 -17.99 9.50 17.85
CA GLY A 181 -17.60 10.90 17.64
C GLY A 181 -16.11 11.17 17.82
N GLU A 182 -15.30 10.14 18.12
CA GLU A 182 -13.87 10.27 18.36
C GLU A 182 -13.12 10.58 17.05
N VAL A 183 -12.11 11.45 17.14
CA VAL A 183 -11.21 11.76 16.03
C VAL A 183 -9.81 11.25 16.35
N THR A 184 -9.29 10.39 15.48
CA THR A 184 -7.94 9.81 15.56
C THR A 184 -7.13 10.14 14.30
N TYR A 185 -5.86 9.72 14.27
CA TYR A 185 -4.91 10.00 13.18
C TYR A 185 -3.97 8.81 12.98
N GLY A 186 -3.48 8.60 11.75
CA GLY A 186 -2.36 7.69 11.49
C GLY A 186 -2.67 6.18 11.52
N TYR A 187 -3.81 5.77 12.08
CA TYR A 187 -4.16 4.35 12.24
C TYR A 187 -5.65 4.10 11.96
N ILE A 188 -5.94 3.11 11.12
CA ILE A 188 -7.29 2.56 10.94
C ILE A 188 -7.38 1.25 11.73
N PRO A 189 -8.27 1.14 12.73
CA PRO A 189 -8.45 -0.10 13.49
C PRO A 189 -8.88 -1.27 12.61
N PRO A 190 -8.61 -2.53 13.00
CA PRO A 190 -8.98 -3.71 12.22
C PRO A 190 -10.47 -3.77 11.91
N TYR A 191 -10.80 -4.34 10.75
CA TYR A 191 -12.16 -4.53 10.25
C TYR A 191 -13.01 -3.25 10.19
N SER A 192 -12.37 -2.09 10.06
CA SER A 192 -13.07 -0.82 9.86
C SER A 192 -13.61 -0.70 8.44
N VAL A 193 -14.84 -0.21 8.31
CA VAL A 193 -15.39 0.24 7.02
C VAL A 193 -15.28 1.76 6.98
N VAL A 194 -14.50 2.27 6.03
CA VAL A 194 -14.11 3.69 5.97
C VAL A 194 -14.56 4.32 4.66
N VAL A 195 -15.18 5.49 4.75
CA VAL A 195 -15.61 6.30 3.60
C VAL A 195 -15.05 7.71 3.69
N SER A 196 -15.04 8.44 2.58
CA SER A 196 -14.77 9.87 2.58
C SER A 196 -15.93 10.62 3.24
N GLY A 197 -15.62 11.63 4.05
CA GLY A 197 -16.63 12.52 4.62
C GLY A 197 -16.06 13.89 4.92
N SER A 198 -16.80 14.67 5.71
CA SER A 198 -16.35 15.97 6.17
C SER A 198 -16.81 16.26 7.59
N ILE A 199 -16.04 17.09 8.30
CA ILE A 199 -16.39 17.63 9.61
C ILE A 199 -16.78 19.10 9.40
N PRO A 200 -17.99 19.53 9.78
CA PRO A 200 -18.39 20.93 9.68
C PRO A 200 -17.57 21.80 10.64
N SER A 201 -17.31 23.04 10.25
CA SER A 201 -16.77 24.05 11.15
C SER A 201 -17.77 24.37 12.27
N ALA A 202 -17.29 24.90 13.39
CA ALA A 202 -18.15 25.20 14.55
C ALA A 202 -19.25 26.25 14.24
N ASP A 203 -18.98 27.16 13.31
CA ASP A 203 -19.91 28.16 12.80
C ASP A 203 -20.79 27.66 11.64
N GLY A 204 -20.58 26.42 11.17
CA GLY A 204 -21.28 25.83 10.04
C GLY A 204 -20.99 26.43 8.67
N SER A 205 -20.03 27.36 8.55
CA SER A 205 -19.75 28.08 7.30
C SER A 205 -19.10 27.22 6.22
N HIS A 206 -18.38 26.18 6.62
CA HIS A 206 -17.70 25.25 5.71
C HIS A 206 -17.56 23.87 6.35
N SER A 207 -17.01 22.91 5.59
CA SER A 207 -16.59 21.63 6.13
C SER A 207 -15.21 21.27 5.58
N LEU A 208 -14.44 20.56 6.40
CA LEU A 208 -13.11 20.07 6.02
C LEU A 208 -13.14 18.56 5.87
N TYR A 209 -12.37 18.07 4.91
CA TYR A 209 -12.25 16.65 4.61
C TYR A 209 -11.85 15.82 5.85
N CYS A 210 -12.44 14.62 5.97
CA CYS A 210 -12.00 13.59 6.89
C CYS A 210 -12.26 12.19 6.31
N ALA A 211 -11.57 11.20 6.83
CA ALA A 211 -11.98 9.81 6.68
C ALA A 211 -12.98 9.47 7.79
N VAL A 212 -14.04 8.74 7.48
CA VAL A 212 -15.09 8.38 8.45
C VAL A 212 -15.17 6.87 8.56
N ILE A 213 -14.92 6.34 9.76
CA ILE A 213 -15.25 4.95 10.11
C ILE A 213 -16.77 4.90 10.33
N VAL A 214 -17.49 4.27 9.41
CA VAL A 214 -18.96 4.18 9.45
C VAL A 214 -19.46 2.97 10.22
N LYS A 215 -18.67 1.90 10.28
CA LYS A 215 -18.90 0.71 11.09
C LYS A 215 -17.61 -0.08 11.25
N THR A 216 -17.56 -0.92 12.27
CA THR A 216 -16.53 -1.96 12.46
C THR A 216 -17.24 -3.30 12.35
N VAL A 217 -16.70 -4.22 11.55
CA VAL A 217 -17.25 -5.57 11.39
C VAL A 217 -16.36 -6.59 12.11
N ASP A 218 -16.83 -7.83 12.24
CA ASP A 218 -15.97 -8.94 12.67
C ASP A 218 -15.44 -9.71 11.46
N GLU A 219 -14.44 -10.56 11.68
CA GLU A 219 -13.82 -11.43 10.66
C GLU A 219 -14.87 -12.29 9.93
N LYS A 220 -15.81 -12.85 10.69
CA LYS A 220 -16.85 -13.74 10.16
C LYS A 220 -17.77 -13.00 9.20
N THR A 221 -18.19 -11.80 9.55
CA THR A 221 -19.01 -10.90 8.73
C THR A 221 -18.22 -10.47 7.51
N ARG A 222 -16.95 -10.06 7.67
CA ARG A 222 -16.07 -9.69 6.57
C ARG A 222 -15.89 -10.79 5.52
N SER A 223 -15.86 -12.06 5.95
CA SER A 223 -15.72 -13.22 5.07
C SER A 223 -16.99 -13.62 4.32
N LYS A 224 -18.18 -13.25 4.84
CA LYS A 224 -19.48 -13.67 4.28
C LYS A 224 -20.21 -12.56 3.52
N THR A 225 -19.95 -11.31 3.89
CA THR A 225 -20.62 -10.14 3.33
C THR A 225 -19.83 -9.62 2.13
N GLY A 226 -20.52 -9.43 1.00
CA GLY A 226 -19.89 -8.87 -0.20
C GLY A 226 -19.42 -7.43 0.05
N LEU A 227 -18.31 -7.02 -0.60
CA LEU A 227 -17.76 -5.66 -0.46
C LEU A 227 -18.80 -4.56 -0.67
N ASN A 228 -19.66 -4.70 -1.68
CA ASN A 228 -20.71 -3.74 -1.99
C ASN A 228 -21.77 -3.65 -0.88
N GLU A 229 -22.03 -4.73 -0.17
CA GLU A 229 -22.98 -4.76 0.95
C GLU A 229 -22.36 -4.14 2.21
N LEU A 230 -21.07 -4.37 2.45
CA LEU A 230 -20.33 -3.67 3.51
C LEU A 230 -20.32 -2.15 3.29
N LEU A 231 -20.21 -1.67 2.05
CA LEU A 231 -20.15 -0.25 1.74
C LEU A 231 -21.51 0.46 1.71
N ARG A 232 -22.63 -0.28 1.66
CA ARG A 232 -23.96 0.32 1.79
C ARG A 232 -24.17 0.79 3.23
N ILE A 233 -24.55 2.06 3.35
CA ILE A 233 -24.92 2.72 4.60
C ILE A 233 -26.44 2.57 4.69
N ASP A 234 -26.90 1.55 5.40
CA ASP A 234 -28.27 1.55 5.92
C ASP A 234 -28.34 2.45 7.16
#